data_AF-A0A7S1ZNT4-F1
#
_entry.id   AF-A0A7S1ZNT4-F1
#
_cell.length_a   1.000
_cell.length_b   1.000
_cell.length_c   1.000
_cell.angle_alpha   90.00
_cell.angle_beta   90.00
_cell.angle_gamma   90.00
#
_symmetry.space_group_name_H-M   'P 1'
#
loop_
_entity.id
_entity.type
_entity.pdbx_description
1 polymer ?
#
loop_
_entity_poly.entity_id
_entity_poly.type
_entity_poly.pdbx_seq_one_letter_code
_entity_poly.pdbx_strand_id
1 'polypeptide(L)'
;GGNVDLKTPDVSILLFEGLGDGDEKILTRKVADGPKVSIINPNTRHCVTNTPLCPTTSYIMCNLGRIKSHSTILDPYAGSCSLLLASSLIESETTTVGIEIANENGINRTNIMTDFYSRDLTPPKSLLCGDFRNETIRDMARESIG
;
A
#
# COMPACT_ATOMS: atom_id res chain seq x y z
N GLY A 1 -13.20 -29.43 27.36
CA GLY A 1 -12.31 -28.31 26.99
C GLY A 1 -11.85 -28.53 25.56
N GLY A 2 -11.79 -27.49 24.74
CA GLY A 2 -11.19 -27.58 23.41
C GLY A 2 -9.68 -27.77 23.50
N ASN A 3 -9.06 -28.22 22.40
CA ASN A 3 -7.61 -28.29 22.31
C ASN A 3 -7.02 -26.87 22.41
N VAL A 4 -5.98 -26.70 23.22
CA VAL A 4 -5.31 -25.40 23.40
C VAL A 4 -3.99 -25.44 22.66
N ASP A 5 -3.87 -24.63 21.61
CA ASP A 5 -2.62 -24.40 20.88
C ASP A 5 -2.25 -22.91 20.98
N LEU A 6 -1.07 -22.63 21.54
CA LEU A 6 -0.56 -21.26 21.69
C LEU A 6 0.30 -20.79 20.51
N LYS A 7 0.66 -21.68 19.59
CA LYS A 7 1.53 -21.37 18.44
C LYS A 7 0.71 -21.12 17.18
N THR A 8 -0.24 -21.99 16.90
CA THR A 8 -1.05 -21.97 15.68
C THR A 8 -2.54 -22.14 15.99
N PRO A 9 -3.14 -21.24 16.79
CA PRO A 9 -4.55 -21.36 17.15
C PRO A 9 -5.46 -21.17 15.93
N ASP A 10 -6.43 -22.06 15.75
CA ASP A 10 -7.53 -21.87 14.78
C ASP A 10 -8.42 -20.67 15.15
N VAL A 11 -8.52 -20.38 16.45
CA VAL A 11 -9.31 -19.28 17.01
C VAL A 11 -8.50 -18.57 18.08
N SER A 12 -8.13 -17.32 17.82
CA SER A 12 -7.52 -16.45 18.84
C SER A 12 -8.61 -15.73 19.64
N ILE A 13 -8.60 -15.93 20.95
CA ILE A 13 -9.41 -15.19 21.90
C ILE A 13 -8.51 -14.13 22.54
N LEU A 14 -8.95 -12.87 22.54
CA LEU A 14 -8.20 -11.74 23.07
C LEU A 14 -8.99 -11.13 24.23
N LEU A 15 -8.29 -10.86 25.33
CA LEU A 15 -8.83 -10.11 26.46
C LEU A 15 -8.20 -8.72 26.43
N PHE A 16 -9.03 -7.70 26.21
CA PHE A 16 -8.59 -6.32 26.30
C PHE A 16 -8.95 -5.77 27.68
N GLU A 17 -7.95 -5.19 28.35
CA GLU A 17 -8.09 -4.49 29.63
C GLU A 17 -7.74 -3.01 29.40
N GLY A 18 -8.44 -2.09 30.07
CA GLY A 18 -8.16 -0.65 29.99
C GLY A 18 -8.70 0.08 28.74
N LEU A 19 -9.68 -0.51 28.04
CA LEU A 19 -10.39 0.15 26.94
C LEU A 19 -11.68 0.87 27.39
N GLY A 20 -12.14 0.64 28.61
CA GLY A 20 -13.30 1.30 29.22
C GLY A 20 -12.92 2.11 30.46
N ASP A 21 -13.90 2.78 31.06
CA ASP A 21 -13.72 3.47 32.33
C ASP A 21 -13.63 2.43 33.47
N GLY A 22 -12.46 2.28 34.09
CA GLY A 22 -12.23 1.38 35.23
C GLY A 22 -11.71 -0.01 34.85
N ASP A 23 -12.10 -1.04 35.61
CA ASP A 23 -11.59 -2.43 35.51
C ASP A 23 -12.34 -3.30 34.49
N GLU A 24 -13.01 -2.69 33.51
CA GLU A 24 -13.76 -3.43 32.50
C GLU A 24 -12.84 -4.26 31.59
N LYS A 25 -13.25 -5.51 31.37
CA LYS A 25 -12.53 -6.47 30.52
C LYS A 25 -13.39 -6.85 29.32
N ILE A 26 -12.85 -6.65 28.13
CA ILE A 26 -13.54 -6.95 26.88
C ILE A 26 -12.93 -8.24 26.31
N LEU A 27 -13.70 -9.32 26.37
CA LEU A 27 -13.36 -10.57 25.71
C LEU A 27 -13.81 -10.52 24.25
N THR A 28 -12.89 -10.78 23.33
CA THR A 28 -13.17 -10.74 21.89
C THR A 28 -12.59 -11.95 21.20
N ARG A 29 -13.16 -12.26 20.04
CA ARG A 29 -12.59 -13.21 19.08
C ARG A 29 -11.94 -12.43 17.96
N LYS A 30 -10.72 -12.78 17.60
CA LYS A 30 -10.06 -12.24 16.41
C LYS A 30 -10.78 -12.74 15.16
N VAL A 31 -11.25 -11.82 14.33
CA VAL A 31 -11.98 -12.13 13.08
C VAL A 31 -11.11 -12.01 11.84
N ALA A 32 -10.11 -11.15 11.88
CA ALA A 32 -9.22 -10.89 10.75
C ALA A 32 -7.87 -10.33 11.24
N ASP A 33 -6.86 -10.47 10.39
CA ASP A 33 -5.60 -9.76 10.47
C ASP A 33 -5.59 -8.57 9.51
N GLY A 34 -4.86 -7.54 9.88
CA GLY A 34 -4.51 -6.48 8.94
C GLY A 34 -3.56 -6.98 7.85
N PRO A 35 -3.32 -6.17 6.80
CA PRO A 35 -2.38 -6.52 5.75
C PRO A 35 -0.97 -6.71 6.32
N LYS A 36 -0.24 -7.71 5.80
CA LYS A 36 1.14 -7.98 6.20
C LYS A 36 2.08 -6.90 5.66
N VAL A 37 2.30 -5.84 6.45
CA VAL A 37 3.11 -4.68 6.04
C VAL A 37 4.53 -5.00 5.57
N SER A 38 5.11 -6.11 6.03
CA SER A 38 6.48 -6.49 5.69
C SER A 38 6.72 -6.78 4.21
N ILE A 39 5.65 -7.05 3.44
CA ILE A 39 5.76 -7.42 2.01
C ILE A 39 6.20 -6.26 1.10
N ILE A 40 6.03 -5.02 1.57
CA ILE A 40 6.46 -3.79 0.89
C ILE A 40 7.37 -2.92 1.78
N ASN A 41 7.97 -3.50 2.82
CA ASN A 41 8.99 -2.80 3.61
C ASN A 41 10.14 -2.34 2.70
N PRO A 42 10.72 -1.14 2.89
CA PRO A 42 11.78 -0.64 2.01
C PRO A 42 12.95 -1.60 1.77
N ASN A 43 13.33 -2.41 2.77
CA ASN A 43 14.41 -3.39 2.66
C ASN A 43 14.08 -4.64 1.82
N THR A 44 12.81 -4.85 1.45
CA THR A 44 12.38 -5.94 0.55
C THR A 44 12.13 -5.44 -0.87
N ARG A 45 12.37 -4.15 -1.13
CA ARG A 45 12.05 -3.49 -2.40
C ARG A 45 13.25 -3.36 -3.32
N HIS A 46 12.99 -3.46 -4.61
CA HIS A 46 13.97 -3.17 -5.66
C HIS A 46 14.21 -1.66 -5.80
N CYS A 47 13.16 -0.85 -5.68
CA CYS A 47 13.29 0.61 -5.68
C CYS A 47 13.27 1.15 -4.25
N VAL A 48 14.46 1.54 -3.76
CA VAL A 48 14.64 2.15 -2.43
C VAL A 48 15.01 3.62 -2.62
N THR A 49 14.24 4.50 -1.99
CA THR A 49 14.51 5.94 -1.90
C THR A 49 14.94 6.33 -0.48
N ASN A 50 15.45 7.54 -0.30
CA ASN A 50 15.90 8.01 1.02
C ASN A 50 14.77 8.22 2.03
N THR A 51 13.59 8.61 1.55
CA THR A 51 12.41 8.93 2.36
C THR A 51 11.18 8.20 1.84
N PRO A 52 11.17 6.85 1.86
CA PRO A 52 10.05 6.09 1.35
C PRO A 52 8.85 6.23 2.30
N LEU A 53 7.65 6.37 1.74
CA LEU A 53 6.43 6.29 2.55
C LEU A 53 6.37 4.93 3.22
N CYS A 54 6.14 4.92 4.54
CA CYS A 54 6.09 3.67 5.29
C CYS A 54 4.89 2.81 4.86
N PRO A 55 5.03 1.47 4.84
CA PRO A 55 3.96 0.56 4.42
C PRO A 55 2.64 0.76 5.17
N THR A 56 2.69 0.91 6.49
CA THR A 56 1.49 1.09 7.33
C THR A 56 0.70 2.32 6.90
N THR A 57 1.37 3.46 6.68
CA THR A 57 0.70 4.68 6.19
C THR A 57 0.13 4.49 4.79
N SER A 58 0.83 3.75 3.91
CA SER A 58 0.34 3.45 2.57
C SER A 58 -1.00 2.69 2.62
N TYR A 59 -1.10 1.63 3.42
CA TYR A 59 -2.35 0.90 3.63
C TYR A 59 -3.45 1.77 4.26
N ILE A 60 -3.11 2.62 5.22
CA ILE A 60 -4.08 3.54 5.84
C ILE A 60 -4.62 4.53 4.81
N MET A 61 -3.76 5.12 3.98
CA MET A 61 -4.18 6.04 2.91
C MET A 61 -5.08 5.35 1.89
N CYS A 62 -4.76 4.11 1.51
CA CYS A 62 -5.62 3.29 0.67
C CYS A 62 -7.01 3.06 1.28
N ASN A 63 -7.07 2.75 2.59
CA ASN A 63 -8.32 2.55 3.31
C ASN A 63 -9.14 3.85 3.40
N LEU A 64 -8.49 4.98 3.69
CA LEU A 64 -9.14 6.30 3.71
C LEU A 64 -9.69 6.67 2.33
N GLY A 65 -8.94 6.35 1.26
CA GLY A 65 -9.38 6.49 -0.13
C GLY A 65 -10.47 5.51 -0.55
N ARG A 66 -10.81 4.52 0.30
CA ARG A 66 -11.82 3.47 0.04
C ARG A 66 -11.60 2.79 -1.31
N ILE A 67 -10.35 2.38 -1.57
CA ILE A 67 -9.99 1.66 -2.79
C ILE A 67 -10.89 0.43 -2.94
N LYS A 68 -11.36 0.23 -4.17
CA LYS A 68 -12.22 -0.88 -4.59
C LYS A 68 -11.75 -1.36 -5.97
N SER A 69 -12.24 -2.52 -6.40
CA SER A 69 -11.97 -3.03 -7.74
C SER A 69 -12.34 -1.98 -8.80
N HIS A 70 -11.52 -1.85 -9.83
CA HIS A 70 -11.62 -0.85 -10.90
C HIS A 70 -11.48 0.62 -10.46
N SER A 71 -11.00 0.90 -9.24
CA SER A 71 -10.61 2.25 -8.86
C SER A 71 -9.44 2.75 -9.70
N THR A 72 -9.52 4.02 -10.09
CA THR A 72 -8.39 4.76 -10.66
C THR A 72 -7.70 5.56 -9.56
N ILE A 73 -6.39 5.39 -9.43
CA ILE A 73 -5.60 5.92 -8.33
C ILE A 73 -4.46 6.74 -8.91
N LEU A 74 -4.34 7.98 -8.44
CA LEU A 74 -3.24 8.87 -8.75
C LEU A 74 -2.40 9.09 -7.48
N ASP A 75 -1.11 8.81 -7.57
CA ASP A 75 -0.12 9.29 -6.60
C ASP A 75 0.66 10.45 -7.24
N PRO A 76 0.37 11.71 -6.86
CA PRO A 76 1.00 12.88 -7.47
C PRO A 76 2.47 13.09 -7.04
N TYR A 77 2.95 12.35 -6.03
CA TYR A 77 4.32 12.41 -5.53
C TYR A 77 4.80 10.98 -5.22
N ALA A 78 4.84 10.18 -6.28
CA ALA A 78 4.89 8.73 -6.18
C ALA A 78 6.14 8.22 -5.47
N GLY A 79 7.28 8.90 -5.59
CA GLY A 79 8.53 8.41 -5.02
C GLY A 79 8.85 7.01 -5.55
N SER A 80 9.10 6.08 -4.62
CA SER A 80 9.25 4.66 -4.97
C SER A 80 7.92 3.95 -5.27
N CYS A 81 6.75 4.58 -5.20
CA CYS A 81 5.41 4.00 -5.39
C CYS A 81 4.93 3.07 -4.26
N SER A 82 5.25 3.36 -2.99
CA SER A 82 4.72 2.57 -1.86
C SER A 82 3.18 2.57 -1.81
N LEU A 83 2.53 3.70 -2.13
CA LEU A 83 1.07 3.81 -2.15
C LEU A 83 0.45 2.97 -3.26
N LEU A 84 1.02 3.02 -4.47
CA LEU A 84 0.53 2.26 -5.62
C LEU A 84 0.76 0.75 -5.47
N LEU A 85 1.84 0.34 -4.78
CA LEU A 85 2.04 -1.05 -4.39
C LEU A 85 0.99 -1.50 -3.38
N ALA A 86 0.76 -0.70 -2.33
CA ALA A 86 -0.26 -1.01 -1.33
C ALA A 86 -1.66 -1.12 -1.96
N SER A 87 -2.02 -0.22 -2.89
CA SER A 87 -3.31 -0.30 -3.57
C SER A 87 -3.48 -1.57 -4.38
N SER A 88 -2.43 -1.99 -5.10
CA SER A 88 -2.47 -3.19 -5.95
C SER A 88 -2.50 -4.48 -5.11
N LEU A 89 -2.00 -4.43 -3.87
CA LEU A 89 -2.10 -5.51 -2.89
C LEU A 89 -3.48 -5.62 -2.24
N ILE A 90 -4.23 -4.52 -2.16
CA ILE A 90 -5.61 -4.52 -1.63
C ILE A 90 -6.58 -4.95 -2.74
N GLU A 91 -6.44 -4.39 -3.94
CA GLU A 91 -7.31 -4.64 -5.10
C GLU A 91 -6.48 -4.74 -6.38
N SER A 92 -6.42 -5.94 -6.95
CA SER A 92 -5.61 -6.25 -8.15
C SER A 92 -6.12 -5.58 -9.42
N GLU A 93 -7.40 -5.26 -9.49
CA GLU A 93 -8.06 -4.67 -10.67
C GLU A 93 -8.06 -3.13 -10.66
N THR A 94 -7.12 -2.51 -9.94
CA THR A 94 -6.96 -1.06 -9.89
C THR A 94 -6.13 -0.54 -11.06
N THR A 95 -6.44 0.67 -11.53
CA THR A 95 -5.59 1.40 -12.48
C THR A 95 -4.81 2.45 -11.70
N THR A 96 -3.49 2.33 -11.66
CA THR A 96 -2.62 3.23 -10.91
C THR A 96 -1.77 4.09 -11.84
N VAL A 97 -1.60 5.36 -11.49
CA VAL A 97 -0.72 6.32 -12.16
C VAL A 97 0.13 7.01 -11.10
N GLY A 98 1.44 7.08 -11.33
CA GLY A 98 2.38 7.80 -10.48
C GLY A 98 2.98 9.00 -11.21
N ILE A 99 3.16 10.11 -10.50
CA ILE A 99 3.93 11.27 -10.96
C ILE A 99 5.09 11.47 -10.00
N GLU A 100 6.28 11.65 -10.54
CA GLU A 100 7.49 11.88 -9.74
C GLU A 100 8.39 12.89 -10.44
N ILE A 101 8.83 13.91 -9.69
CA ILE A 101 9.66 15.00 -10.21
C ILE A 101 11.11 14.55 -10.42
N ALA A 102 11.59 13.58 -9.64
CA ALA A 102 12.91 13.01 -9.80
C ALA A 102 13.04 12.25 -11.14
N ASN A 103 14.14 12.52 -11.83
CA ASN A 103 14.55 11.78 -13.01
C ASN A 103 15.17 10.42 -12.63
N GLU A 104 15.62 9.64 -13.61
CA GLU A 104 16.17 8.29 -13.41
C GLU A 104 17.38 8.22 -12.47
N ASN A 105 18.08 9.34 -12.25
CA ASN A 105 19.20 9.40 -11.30
C ASN A 105 18.73 9.45 -9.84
N GLY A 106 17.49 9.89 -9.59
CA GLY A 106 16.90 9.94 -8.26
C GLY A 106 15.97 8.75 -7.98
N ILE A 107 15.23 8.29 -8.99
CA ILE A 107 14.26 7.19 -8.89
C ILE A 107 14.35 6.31 -10.13
N ASN A 108 14.71 5.04 -9.93
CA ASN A 108 14.80 4.05 -11.00
C ASN A 108 13.42 3.44 -11.27
N ARG A 109 12.78 3.86 -12.37
CA ARG A 109 11.43 3.38 -12.74
C ARG A 109 11.41 1.91 -13.12
N THR A 110 12.51 1.37 -13.64
CA THR A 110 12.64 -0.07 -13.93
C THR A 110 12.57 -0.90 -12.65
N ASN A 111 13.21 -0.44 -11.58
CA ASN A 111 13.13 -1.09 -10.27
C ASN A 111 11.72 -0.98 -9.67
N ILE A 112 11.01 0.13 -9.89
CA ILE A 112 9.60 0.24 -9.51
C ILE A 112 8.79 -0.84 -10.22
N MET A 113 8.87 -0.95 -11.55
CA MET A 113 8.13 -1.98 -12.29
C MET A 113 8.50 -3.39 -11.83
N THR A 114 9.78 -3.63 -11.55
CA THR A 114 10.27 -4.91 -11.00
C THR A 114 9.62 -5.24 -9.66
N ASP A 115 9.39 -4.25 -8.78
CA ASP A 115 8.69 -4.46 -7.51
C ASP A 115 7.26 -5.00 -7.70
N PHE A 116 6.55 -4.56 -8.73
CA PHE A 116 5.21 -5.06 -9.04
C PHE A 116 5.27 -6.46 -9.64
N TYR A 117 6.10 -6.66 -10.66
CA TYR A 117 6.22 -7.95 -11.34
C TYR A 117 6.70 -9.07 -10.42
N SER A 118 7.67 -8.80 -9.54
CA SER A 118 8.20 -9.81 -8.61
C SER A 118 7.17 -10.26 -7.56
N ARG A 119 6.03 -9.57 -7.47
CA ARG A 119 4.94 -9.81 -6.51
C ARG A 119 3.64 -10.22 -7.19
N ASP A 120 3.66 -10.45 -8.50
CA ASP A 120 2.46 -10.78 -9.30
C ASP A 120 1.35 -9.72 -9.15
N LEU A 121 1.74 -8.44 -9.15
CA LEU A 121 0.82 -7.30 -9.02
C LEU A 121 0.67 -6.57 -10.34
N THR A 122 -0.53 -6.00 -10.57
CA THR A 122 -0.79 -5.08 -11.68
C THR A 122 0.12 -3.86 -11.55
N PRO A 123 1.06 -3.63 -12.50
CA PRO A 123 1.94 -2.49 -12.42
C PRO A 123 1.21 -1.18 -12.76
N PRO A 124 1.78 -0.01 -12.40
CA PRO A 124 1.23 1.27 -12.79
C PRO A 124 1.10 1.39 -14.30
N LYS A 125 -0.04 1.91 -14.75
CA LYS A 125 -0.32 2.16 -16.17
C LYS A 125 0.61 3.24 -16.72
N SER A 126 1.02 4.18 -15.87
CA SER A 126 1.98 5.21 -16.21
C SER A 126 2.76 5.69 -14.98
N LEU A 127 4.06 5.96 -15.17
CA LEU A 127 4.97 6.57 -14.21
C LEU A 127 5.62 7.80 -14.83
N LEU A 128 4.99 8.95 -14.66
CA LEU A 128 5.40 10.19 -15.30
C LEU A 128 6.58 10.84 -14.58
N CYS A 129 7.53 11.37 -15.35
CA CYS A 129 8.61 12.20 -14.84
C CYS A 129 8.23 13.67 -14.98
N GLY A 130 7.94 14.35 -13.87
CA GLY A 130 7.58 15.77 -13.90
C GLY A 130 6.96 16.28 -12.60
N ASP A 131 6.70 17.59 -12.57
CA ASP A 131 6.00 18.23 -11.46
C ASP A 131 4.49 18.10 -11.65
N PHE A 132 3.78 17.54 -10.67
CA PHE A 132 2.31 17.47 -10.67
C PHE A 132 1.63 18.84 -10.79
N ARG A 133 2.30 19.93 -10.42
CA ARG A 133 1.78 21.30 -10.60
C ARG A 133 1.76 21.74 -12.06
N ASN A 134 2.51 21.08 -12.93
CA ASN A 134 2.52 21.34 -14.37
C ASN A 134 1.23 20.80 -15.01
N GLU A 135 0.52 21.66 -15.75
CA GLU A 135 -0.73 21.30 -16.44
C GLU A 135 -0.53 20.16 -17.44
N THR A 136 0.53 20.22 -18.26
CA THR A 136 0.85 19.17 -19.23
C THR A 136 1.06 17.80 -18.56
N ILE A 137 1.73 17.76 -17.40
CA ILE A 137 1.93 16.50 -16.66
C ILE A 137 0.59 15.96 -16.13
N ARG A 138 -0.31 16.83 -15.67
CA ARG A 138 -1.65 16.42 -15.22
C ARG A 138 -2.50 15.92 -16.39
N ASP A 139 -2.38 16.53 -17.56
CA ASP A 139 -3.11 16.10 -18.75
C ASP A 139 -2.61 14.74 -19.24
N MET A 140 -1.29 14.54 -19.30
CA MET A 140 -0.70 13.22 -19.59
C MET A 140 -1.16 12.15 -18.59
N ALA A 141 -1.30 12.50 -17.30
CA ALA A 141 -1.79 11.56 -16.28
C ALA A 141 -3.26 11.17 -16.50
N ARG A 142 -4.10 12.12 -16.97
CA ARG A 142 -5.50 11.85 -17.34
C ARG A 142 -5.59 11.01 -18.61
N GLU A 143 -4.79 11.32 -19.63
CA GLU A 143 -4.74 10.52 -20.87
C GLU A 143 -4.27 9.09 -20.61
N SER A 144 -3.41 8.89 -19.61
CA SER A 144 -2.90 7.57 -19.25
C SER A 144 -3.99 6.60 -18.81
N ILE A 145 -5.14 7.07 -18.31
CA ILE A 145 -6.21 6.20 -17.80
C ILE A 145 -7.23 5.79 -18.88
N GLY A 146 -7.29 6.50 -20.01
CA GLY A 146 -8.24 6.25 -21.11
C GLY A 146 -9.45 7.15 -21.00
#